data_AF-A0A5B9W463-F1
#
_entry.id   AF-A0A5B9W463-F1
#
_cell.length_a   1.000
_cell.length_b   1.000
_cell.length_c   1.000
_cell.angle_alpha   90.00
_cell.angle_beta   90.00
_cell.angle_gamma   90.00
#
_symmetry.space_group_name_H-M   'P 1'
#
loop_
_entity.id
_entity.type
_entity.pdbx_description
1 polymer ?
#
loop_
_entity_poly.entity_id
_entity_poly.type
_entity_poly.pdbx_seq_one_letter_code
_entity_poly.pdbx_strand_id
1 'polypeptide(L)'
;MRKFVSCLATAILLSGACRIQAGTLLDFNMDSTHPAGASIRYAGGAAPLVGVNLSVDSVTGLDASQNDGSMLSLAGGLLNFQTGNLISSDASHWAFGAGGSISITTTSPILPGASDLLLSGTLKSVDVELGSGVFKVVIASYVNTVDSTLASYFGVAPGSSWEGDLNLSFRAKGLPPGGFESSRILSGDVTTGAVPEPSSVLMGGIGVLGLGLLKLRRRGR
;
A
#
# COMPACT_ATOMS: atom_id res chain seq x y z
N MET A 1 53.57 46.25 3.21
CA MET A 1 52.70 46.03 2.04
C MET A 1 51.88 44.76 2.24
N ARG A 2 50.54 44.92 2.22
CA ARG A 2 49.45 43.95 2.03
C ARG A 2 49.52 42.58 2.73
N LYS A 3 48.86 42.47 3.88
CA LYS A 3 48.54 41.22 4.59
C LYS A 3 47.29 40.58 3.97
N PHE A 4 47.45 39.41 3.34
CA PHE A 4 46.33 38.58 2.88
C PHE A 4 45.76 37.80 4.07
N VAL A 5 44.57 38.20 4.54
CA VAL A 5 43.82 37.45 5.56
C VAL A 5 43.05 36.36 4.85
N SER A 6 43.52 35.12 5.00
CA SER A 6 42.88 33.92 4.46
C SER A 6 41.74 33.51 5.41
N CYS A 7 40.50 33.85 5.07
CA CYS A 7 39.31 33.35 5.77
C CYS A 7 39.08 31.89 5.39
N LEU A 8 39.58 30.98 6.23
CA LEU A 8 39.27 29.56 6.20
C LEU A 8 37.80 29.38 6.61
N ALA A 9 36.90 29.32 5.64
CA ALA A 9 35.50 28.99 5.87
C ALA A 9 35.38 27.48 6.10
N THR A 10 35.42 27.07 7.37
CA THR A 10 35.11 25.70 7.79
C THR A 10 33.66 25.40 7.45
N ALA A 11 33.43 24.76 6.31
CA ALA A 11 32.15 24.15 5.99
C ALA A 11 31.98 22.95 6.93
N ILE A 12 31.28 23.15 8.05
CA ILE A 12 30.77 22.07 8.87
C ILE A 12 29.77 21.32 7.99
N LEU A 13 30.23 20.26 7.36
CA LEU A 13 29.37 19.19 6.85
C LEU A 13 28.62 18.66 8.07
N LEU A 14 27.42 19.19 8.31
CA LEU A 14 26.44 18.52 9.16
C LEU A 14 26.09 17.21 8.45
N SER A 15 26.92 16.19 8.69
CA SER A 15 26.55 14.79 8.53
C SER A 15 25.55 14.43 9.62
N GLY A 16 24.42 15.15 9.64
CA GLY A 16 23.24 14.71 10.35
C GLY A 16 22.84 13.41 9.68
N ALA A 17 23.05 12.29 10.37
CA ALA A 17 22.57 11.00 9.92
C ALA A 17 21.06 11.12 9.75
N CYS A 18 20.61 11.28 8.49
CA CYS A 18 19.20 11.09 8.17
C CYS A 18 18.93 9.63 8.52
N ARG A 19 18.20 9.39 9.60
CA ARG A 19 17.68 8.05 9.86
C ARG A 19 16.65 7.82 8.76
N ILE A 20 17.00 6.95 7.82
CA ILE A 20 16.03 6.35 6.93
C ILE A 20 15.20 5.43 7.84
N GLN A 21 14.13 5.97 8.41
CA GLN A 21 13.15 5.16 9.10
C GLN A 21 12.40 4.36 8.03
N ALA A 22 12.26 3.06 8.22
CA ALA A 22 11.35 2.25 7.42
C ALA A 22 9.96 2.91 7.47
N GLY A 23 9.27 3.02 6.33
CA GLY A 23 7.94 3.61 6.30
C GLY A 23 6.99 2.77 7.15
N THR A 24 6.08 3.42 7.87
CA THR A 24 4.99 2.72 8.58
C THR A 24 4.25 1.80 7.61
N LEU A 25 4.12 0.53 7.99
CA LEU A 25 3.37 -0.49 7.28
C LEU A 25 2.10 -0.82 8.07
N LEU A 26 0.95 -0.84 7.42
CA LEU A 26 -0.30 -1.32 7.98
C LEU A 26 -0.61 -2.69 7.39
N ASP A 27 -0.81 -3.67 8.26
CA ASP A 27 -1.12 -5.06 7.90
C ASP A 27 -2.56 -5.39 8.28
N PHE A 28 -3.45 -5.43 7.27
CA PHE A 28 -4.83 -5.83 7.41
C PHE A 28 -4.94 -7.35 7.28
N ASN A 29 -5.22 -7.99 8.41
CA ASN A 29 -5.19 -9.44 8.56
C ASN A 29 -6.53 -10.06 8.16
N MET A 30 -6.49 -11.16 7.41
CA MET A 30 -7.67 -11.94 6.99
C MET A 30 -7.54 -13.41 7.44
N ASP A 31 -8.49 -13.86 8.26
CA ASP A 31 -8.60 -15.25 8.66
C ASP A 31 -9.35 -16.13 7.63
N SER A 32 -9.67 -17.36 8.02
CA SER A 32 -10.43 -18.32 7.19
C SER A 32 -11.95 -18.22 7.30
N THR A 33 -12.44 -17.34 8.16
CA THR A 33 -13.84 -17.24 8.56
C THR A 33 -14.49 -16.07 7.84
N HIS A 34 -15.15 -16.36 6.72
CA HIS A 34 -15.80 -15.31 5.93
C HIS A 34 -17.32 -15.33 6.07
N PRO A 35 -17.98 -14.15 5.97
CA PRO A 35 -19.43 -14.07 6.03
C PRO A 35 -20.10 -14.79 4.86
N ALA A 36 -21.38 -15.13 5.04
CA ALA A 36 -22.19 -15.64 3.94
C ALA A 36 -22.24 -14.60 2.79
N GLY A 37 -21.97 -15.05 1.58
CA GLY A 37 -21.88 -14.18 0.40
C GLY A 37 -20.47 -13.70 0.07
N ALA A 38 -19.48 -13.98 0.92
CA ALA A 38 -18.07 -13.81 0.56
C ALA A 38 -17.73 -14.68 -0.66
N SER A 39 -17.09 -14.09 -1.67
CA SER A 39 -16.74 -14.81 -2.88
C SER A 39 -15.55 -14.21 -3.61
N ILE A 40 -14.85 -15.08 -4.35
CA ILE A 40 -13.88 -14.70 -5.37
C ILE A 40 -14.22 -15.42 -6.67
N ARG A 41 -14.29 -14.68 -7.77
CA ARG A 41 -14.71 -15.21 -9.07
C ARG A 41 -14.04 -14.54 -10.25
N TYR A 42 -13.81 -15.34 -11.28
CA TYR A 42 -13.40 -14.92 -12.60
C TYR A 42 -14.24 -15.70 -13.62
N ALA A 43 -14.97 -15.00 -14.49
CA ALA A 43 -15.95 -15.62 -15.39
C ALA A 43 -15.32 -16.30 -16.63
N GLY A 44 -14.01 -16.16 -16.86
CA GLY A 44 -13.37 -16.57 -18.10
C GLY A 44 -13.30 -15.45 -19.16
N GLY A 45 -12.58 -15.70 -20.25
CA GLY A 45 -12.44 -14.76 -21.36
C GLY A 45 -11.64 -13.51 -20.99
N ALA A 46 -12.21 -12.33 -21.24
CA ALA A 46 -11.60 -11.04 -20.91
C ALA A 46 -12.18 -10.40 -19.64
N ALA A 47 -12.99 -11.14 -18.85
CA ALA A 47 -13.61 -10.60 -17.65
C ALA A 47 -12.58 -10.28 -16.55
N PRO A 48 -12.86 -9.32 -15.65
CA PRO A 48 -12.02 -9.09 -14.47
C PRO A 48 -12.20 -10.20 -13.43
N LEU A 49 -11.22 -10.32 -12.54
CA LEU A 49 -11.34 -11.03 -11.28
C LEU A 49 -12.07 -10.13 -10.27
N VAL A 50 -13.00 -10.70 -9.52
CA VAL A 50 -13.83 -9.97 -8.55
C VAL A 50 -13.80 -10.70 -7.21
N GLY A 51 -13.40 -10.00 -6.15
CA GLY A 51 -13.52 -10.41 -4.75
C GLY A 51 -14.59 -9.56 -4.04
N VAL A 52 -15.52 -10.20 -3.35
CA VAL A 52 -16.65 -9.53 -2.70
C VAL A 52 -16.78 -10.00 -1.26
N ASN A 53 -16.95 -9.04 -0.34
CA ASN A 53 -17.26 -9.25 1.09
C ASN A 53 -16.31 -10.22 1.79
N LEU A 54 -15.01 -10.12 1.52
CA LEU A 54 -14.00 -10.95 2.16
C LEU A 54 -13.68 -10.39 3.56
N SER A 55 -13.88 -11.17 4.63
CA SER A 55 -13.59 -10.74 6.01
C SER A 55 -12.17 -10.17 6.16
N VAL A 56 -12.07 -9.07 6.89
CA VAL A 56 -10.82 -8.49 7.41
C VAL A 56 -11.01 -8.28 8.90
N ASP A 57 -10.19 -8.92 9.72
CA ASP A 57 -10.47 -9.06 11.15
C ASP A 57 -9.75 -8.00 11.99
N SER A 58 -8.58 -7.57 11.54
CA SER A 58 -7.77 -6.59 12.27
C SER A 58 -6.82 -5.83 11.36
N VAL A 59 -6.29 -4.72 11.87
CA VAL A 59 -5.15 -4.00 11.29
C VAL A 59 -4.06 -3.85 12.34
N THR A 60 -2.83 -4.20 11.98
CA THR A 60 -1.64 -4.03 12.81
C THR A 60 -0.73 -2.97 12.20
N GLY A 61 -0.24 -2.03 13.00
CA GLY A 61 0.82 -1.13 12.58
C GLY A 61 2.19 -1.75 12.82
N LEU A 62 3.01 -1.85 11.80
CA LEU A 62 4.37 -2.36 11.82
C LEU A 62 5.35 -1.25 11.44
N ASP A 63 6.46 -1.14 12.18
CA ASP A 63 7.45 -0.07 12.06
C ASP A 63 6.85 1.35 12.20
N ALA A 64 5.70 1.45 12.88
CA ALA A 64 4.95 2.68 13.01
C ALA A 64 5.65 3.66 13.96
N SER A 65 5.62 4.96 13.66
CA SER A 65 6.21 5.97 14.59
C SER A 65 5.38 6.14 15.87
N GLN A 66 4.09 5.78 15.82
CA GLN A 66 3.18 5.73 16.95
C GLN A 66 2.46 4.38 16.96
N ASN A 67 2.23 3.82 18.15
CA ASN A 67 1.47 2.58 18.35
C ASN A 67 2.03 1.38 17.54
N ASP A 68 3.34 1.28 17.40
CA ASP A 68 4.00 0.14 16.76
C ASP A 68 3.63 -1.20 17.42
N GLY A 69 3.38 -2.22 16.60
CA GLY A 69 2.90 -3.53 17.00
C GLY A 69 1.47 -3.54 17.56
N SER A 70 0.77 -2.41 17.59
CA SER A 70 -0.61 -2.35 18.10
C SER A 70 -1.58 -2.90 17.05
N MET A 71 -2.45 -3.80 17.49
CA MET A 71 -3.50 -4.41 16.68
C MET A 71 -4.85 -3.79 17.04
N LEU A 72 -5.59 -3.34 16.03
CA LEU A 72 -6.96 -2.86 16.16
C LEU A 72 -7.92 -3.84 15.49
N SER A 73 -8.91 -4.34 16.21
CA SER A 73 -9.92 -5.25 15.65
C SER A 73 -10.97 -4.47 14.83
N LEU A 74 -11.36 -5.03 13.68
CA LEU A 74 -12.38 -4.46 12.81
C LEU A 74 -13.72 -5.14 13.08
N ALA A 75 -14.75 -4.35 13.42
CA ALA A 75 -16.12 -4.86 13.49
C ALA A 75 -16.75 -4.88 12.09
N GLY A 76 -16.97 -6.09 11.54
CA GLY A 76 -17.55 -6.26 10.21
C GLY A 76 -16.64 -5.75 9.10
N GLY A 77 -15.33 -5.96 9.22
CA GLY A 77 -14.36 -5.58 8.21
C GLY A 77 -14.55 -6.38 6.92
N LEU A 78 -14.65 -5.71 5.78
CA LEU A 78 -14.87 -6.31 4.47
C LEU A 78 -13.93 -5.74 3.42
N LEU A 79 -13.14 -6.62 2.80
CA LEU A 79 -12.39 -6.38 1.59
C LEU A 79 -13.28 -6.65 0.36
N ASN A 80 -13.27 -5.69 -0.57
CA ASN A 80 -13.85 -5.82 -1.90
C ASN A 80 -12.81 -5.40 -2.93
N PHE A 81 -12.71 -6.12 -4.04
CA PHE A 81 -11.85 -5.72 -5.15
C PHE A 81 -12.39 -6.19 -6.50
N GLN A 82 -12.01 -5.46 -7.54
CA GLN A 82 -12.22 -5.83 -8.94
C GLN A 82 -10.99 -5.42 -9.72
N THR A 83 -10.42 -6.34 -10.51
CA THR A 83 -9.23 -6.09 -11.32
C THR A 83 -9.57 -5.42 -12.65
N GLY A 84 -8.54 -5.14 -13.47
CA GLY A 84 -8.74 -5.00 -14.92
C GLY A 84 -9.04 -6.35 -15.60
N ASN A 85 -9.22 -6.33 -16.91
CA ASN A 85 -9.48 -7.53 -17.72
C ASN A 85 -8.29 -8.49 -17.70
N LEU A 86 -8.53 -9.79 -17.95
CA LEU A 86 -7.45 -10.76 -18.18
C LEU A 86 -6.58 -10.29 -19.37
N ILE A 87 -5.27 -10.22 -19.18
CA ILE A 87 -4.29 -9.89 -20.23
C ILE A 87 -3.66 -11.15 -20.81
N SER A 88 -3.27 -12.08 -19.95
CA SER A 88 -2.63 -13.33 -20.36
C SER A 88 -2.86 -14.45 -19.36
N SER A 89 -2.58 -15.68 -19.77
CA SER A 89 -2.65 -16.86 -18.92
C SER A 89 -1.79 -17.98 -19.50
N ASP A 90 -1.24 -18.82 -18.63
CA ASP A 90 -0.57 -20.06 -18.98
C ASP A 90 -1.18 -21.24 -18.21
N ALA A 91 -0.60 -22.44 -18.27
CA ALA A 91 -1.17 -23.64 -17.64
C ALA A 91 -1.39 -23.52 -16.11
N SER A 92 -0.71 -22.60 -15.44
CA SER A 92 -0.71 -22.41 -13.99
C SER A 92 -1.06 -21.00 -13.52
N HIS A 93 -1.31 -20.06 -14.44
CA HIS A 93 -1.34 -18.65 -14.10
C HIS A 93 -2.41 -17.86 -14.86
N TRP A 94 -3.01 -16.87 -14.18
CA TRP A 94 -3.84 -15.83 -14.79
C TRP A 94 -3.27 -14.47 -14.46
N ALA A 95 -2.92 -13.67 -15.47
CA ALA A 95 -2.44 -12.31 -15.32
C ALA A 95 -3.54 -11.32 -15.72
N PHE A 96 -3.94 -10.46 -14.79
CA PHE A 96 -4.95 -9.43 -14.98
C PHE A 96 -4.31 -8.05 -15.13
N GLY A 97 -4.95 -7.22 -15.94
CA GLY A 97 -4.49 -5.86 -16.18
C GLY A 97 -4.68 -4.93 -15.00
N ALA A 98 -3.90 -3.85 -15.05
CA ALA A 98 -4.05 -2.71 -14.18
C ALA A 98 -5.46 -2.10 -14.25
N GLY A 99 -5.79 -1.31 -13.24
CA GLY A 99 -7.06 -0.62 -13.10
C GLY A 99 -7.98 -1.31 -12.08
N GLY A 100 -9.27 -1.03 -12.18
CA GLY A 100 -10.24 -1.51 -11.21
C GLY A 100 -10.09 -0.84 -9.84
N SER A 101 -10.49 -1.54 -8.78
CA SER A 101 -10.60 -0.97 -7.44
C SER A 101 -10.31 -1.99 -6.34
N ILE A 102 -9.80 -1.52 -5.21
CA ILE A 102 -9.70 -2.26 -3.96
C ILE A 102 -10.20 -1.38 -2.82
N SER A 103 -10.94 -1.95 -1.87
CA SER A 103 -11.41 -1.21 -0.69
C SER A 103 -11.56 -2.10 0.53
N ILE A 104 -11.28 -1.55 1.71
CA ILE A 104 -11.60 -2.16 3.01
C ILE A 104 -12.58 -1.24 3.74
N THR A 105 -13.72 -1.78 4.13
CA THR A 105 -14.76 -1.08 4.91
C THR A 105 -15.03 -1.78 6.24
N THR A 106 -15.59 -1.06 7.21
CA THR A 106 -16.11 -1.62 8.47
C THR A 106 -17.58 -1.26 8.66
N THR A 107 -18.24 -1.91 9.62
CA THR A 107 -19.63 -1.58 10.01
C THR A 107 -19.72 -0.55 11.14
N SER A 108 -18.58 -0.21 11.73
CA SER A 108 -18.45 0.84 12.74
C SER A 108 -17.04 1.44 12.69
N PRO A 109 -16.88 2.70 13.12
CA PRO A 109 -15.56 3.31 13.24
C PRO A 109 -14.62 2.50 14.13
N ILE A 110 -13.44 2.17 13.61
CA ILE A 110 -12.40 1.44 14.36
C ILE A 110 -11.75 2.30 15.46
N LEU A 111 -11.78 3.62 15.26
CA LEU A 111 -11.30 4.64 16.20
C LEU A 111 -12.33 5.78 16.24
N PRO A 112 -12.41 6.55 17.34
CA PRO A 112 -13.24 7.75 17.38
C PRO A 112 -12.88 8.72 16.25
N GLY A 113 -13.83 8.97 15.35
CA GLY A 113 -13.64 9.86 14.20
C GLY A 113 -13.00 9.21 12.96
N ALA A 114 -12.73 7.91 12.97
CA ALA A 114 -12.39 7.18 11.74
C ALA A 114 -13.64 7.01 10.85
N SER A 115 -13.44 6.99 9.54
CA SER A 115 -14.45 6.59 8.58
C SER A 115 -14.73 5.08 8.65
N ASP A 116 -15.88 4.67 8.12
CA ASP A 116 -16.17 3.25 7.82
C ASP A 116 -15.41 2.77 6.57
N LEU A 117 -14.84 3.66 5.75
CA LEU A 117 -13.95 3.31 4.64
C LEU A 117 -12.49 3.50 5.07
N LEU A 118 -11.82 2.41 5.43
CA LEU A 118 -10.46 2.44 5.97
C LEU A 118 -9.38 2.50 4.89
N LEU A 119 -9.63 1.87 3.74
CA LEU A 119 -8.71 1.81 2.61
C LEU A 119 -9.51 1.88 1.31
N SER A 120 -9.03 2.65 0.34
CA SER A 120 -9.55 2.67 -1.03
C SER A 120 -8.42 2.91 -2.02
N GLY A 121 -8.41 2.18 -3.14
CA GLY A 121 -7.31 2.25 -4.09
C GLY A 121 -7.61 1.67 -5.48
N THR A 122 -6.57 1.65 -6.31
CA THR A 122 -6.57 1.13 -7.68
C THR A 122 -5.46 0.10 -7.83
N LEU A 123 -5.79 -1.07 -8.38
CA LEU A 123 -4.84 -2.16 -8.58
C LEU A 123 -3.89 -1.83 -9.76
N LYS A 124 -2.62 -2.15 -9.58
CA LYS A 124 -1.56 -1.97 -10.59
C LYS A 124 -1.27 -3.27 -11.35
N SER A 125 -1.15 -4.38 -10.63
CA SER A 125 -0.97 -5.72 -11.18
C SER A 125 -1.72 -6.71 -10.32
N VAL A 126 -2.35 -7.71 -10.95
CA VAL A 126 -2.97 -8.82 -10.23
C VAL A 126 -2.69 -10.11 -10.97
N ASP A 127 -2.22 -11.09 -10.22
CA ASP A 127 -1.85 -12.41 -10.68
C ASP A 127 -2.58 -13.43 -9.82
N VAL A 128 -3.06 -14.51 -10.46
CA VAL A 128 -3.59 -15.67 -9.75
C VAL A 128 -2.75 -16.87 -10.11
N GLU A 129 -2.13 -17.46 -9.10
CA GLU A 129 -1.31 -18.65 -9.24
C GLU A 129 -2.12 -19.90 -8.85
N LEU A 130 -2.11 -20.90 -9.73
CA LEU A 130 -2.60 -22.23 -9.45
C LEU A 130 -1.51 -23.01 -8.71
N GLY A 131 -1.77 -23.36 -7.44
CA GLY A 131 -0.95 -24.31 -6.72
C GLY A 131 -1.37 -25.75 -7.03
N SER A 132 -1.66 -26.56 -6.02
CA SER A 132 -2.07 -27.96 -6.22
C SER A 132 -3.58 -28.12 -6.43
N GLY A 133 -3.97 -28.52 -7.64
CA GLY A 133 -5.32 -28.93 -8.00
C GLY A 133 -6.36 -27.80 -7.94
N VAL A 134 -6.91 -27.53 -6.75
CA VAL A 134 -7.93 -26.49 -6.54
C VAL A 134 -7.40 -25.31 -5.71
N PHE A 135 -6.22 -25.42 -5.11
CA PHE A 135 -5.61 -24.34 -4.34
C PHE A 135 -5.08 -23.25 -5.27
N LYS A 136 -5.39 -21.99 -4.94
CA LYS A 136 -4.99 -20.81 -5.70
C LYS A 136 -4.57 -19.69 -4.75
N VAL A 137 -3.69 -18.81 -5.23
CA VAL A 137 -3.25 -17.61 -4.52
C VAL A 137 -3.44 -16.40 -5.43
N VAL A 138 -4.07 -15.34 -4.92
CA VAL A 138 -4.07 -14.02 -5.54
C VAL A 138 -2.87 -13.26 -5.02
N ILE A 139 -2.09 -12.66 -5.92
CA ILE A 139 -1.01 -11.73 -5.59
C ILE A 139 -1.31 -10.44 -6.35
N ALA A 140 -1.36 -9.32 -5.67
CA ALA A 140 -1.70 -8.04 -6.28
C ALA A 140 -0.91 -6.90 -5.65
N SER A 141 -0.64 -5.87 -6.46
CA SER A 141 -0.10 -4.59 -6.00
C SER A 141 -1.08 -3.47 -6.30
N TYR A 142 -1.08 -2.40 -5.50
CA TYR A 142 -1.98 -1.27 -5.67
C TYR A 142 -1.40 0.05 -5.15
N VAL A 143 -2.07 1.14 -5.55
CA VAL A 143 -1.96 2.46 -4.92
C VAL A 143 -3.26 2.77 -4.20
N ASN A 144 -3.19 3.42 -3.06
CA ASN A 144 -4.36 3.64 -2.23
C ASN A 144 -4.28 4.93 -1.41
N THR A 145 -5.40 5.21 -0.76
CA THR A 145 -5.54 6.13 0.35
C THR A 145 -5.98 5.35 1.58
N VAL A 146 -5.48 5.73 2.75
CA VAL A 146 -5.90 5.22 4.05
C VAL A 146 -6.67 6.31 4.79
N ASP A 147 -7.67 5.92 5.58
CA ASP A 147 -8.39 6.82 6.49
C ASP A 147 -7.41 7.67 7.32
N SER A 148 -7.65 8.99 7.37
CA SER A 148 -6.70 9.91 7.99
C SER A 148 -6.59 9.72 9.51
N THR A 149 -7.66 9.28 10.18
CA THR A 149 -7.66 9.03 11.62
C THR A 149 -6.86 7.77 11.92
N LEU A 150 -7.03 6.71 11.13
CA LEU A 150 -6.22 5.50 11.20
C LEU A 150 -4.74 5.77 10.90
N ALA A 151 -4.44 6.50 9.83
CA ALA A 151 -3.08 6.90 9.48
C ALA A 151 -2.43 7.72 10.62
N SER A 152 -3.15 8.69 11.17
CA SER A 152 -2.66 9.52 12.28
C SER A 152 -2.41 8.71 13.55
N TYR A 153 -3.26 7.70 13.83
CA TYR A 153 -3.07 6.80 14.96
C TYR A 153 -1.72 6.08 14.89
N PHE A 154 -1.26 5.70 13.70
CA PHE A 154 0.06 5.08 13.48
C PHE A 154 1.18 6.10 13.16
N GLY A 155 0.90 7.39 13.35
CA GLY A 155 1.87 8.47 13.20
C GLY A 155 2.26 8.77 11.75
N VAL A 156 1.36 8.50 10.79
CA VAL A 156 1.51 8.89 9.38
C VAL A 156 0.71 10.16 9.12
N ALA A 157 1.33 11.11 8.41
CA ALA A 157 0.68 12.37 8.08
C ALA A 157 -0.56 12.15 7.19
N PRO A 158 -1.70 12.82 7.45
CA PRO A 158 -2.85 12.78 6.58
C PRO A 158 -2.50 13.20 5.15
N GLY A 159 -3.07 12.51 4.16
CA GLY A 159 -2.83 12.79 2.74
C GLY A 159 -1.52 12.21 2.18
N SER A 160 -0.77 11.44 2.98
CA SER A 160 0.37 10.65 2.47
C SER A 160 -0.07 9.73 1.33
N SER A 161 0.82 9.51 0.36
CA SER A 161 0.60 8.49 -0.67
C SER A 161 0.86 7.11 -0.09
N TRP A 162 0.07 6.12 -0.51
CA TRP A 162 0.21 4.74 -0.05
C TRP A 162 0.35 3.80 -1.23
N GLU A 163 1.18 2.80 -1.04
CA GLU A 163 1.27 1.64 -1.91
C GLU A 163 1.16 0.38 -1.07
N GLY A 164 0.70 -0.70 -1.68
CA GLY A 164 0.47 -1.92 -0.94
C GLY A 164 0.34 -3.14 -1.81
N ASP A 165 0.31 -4.27 -1.13
CA ASP A 165 0.18 -5.58 -1.71
C ASP A 165 -1.01 -6.33 -1.09
N LEU A 166 -1.57 -7.26 -1.84
CA LEU A 166 -2.60 -8.20 -1.41
C LEU A 166 -2.10 -9.60 -1.73
N ASN A 167 -2.15 -10.47 -0.73
CA ASN A 167 -1.91 -11.89 -0.89
C ASN A 167 -3.10 -12.65 -0.29
N LEU A 168 -3.76 -13.50 -1.08
CA LEU A 168 -4.98 -14.20 -0.64
C LEU A 168 -5.03 -15.62 -1.19
N SER A 169 -5.12 -16.58 -0.29
CA SER A 169 -5.27 -17.98 -0.64
C SER A 169 -6.73 -18.43 -0.61
N PHE A 170 -7.12 -19.28 -1.57
CA PHE A 170 -8.49 -19.80 -1.69
C PHE A 170 -8.53 -21.16 -2.41
N ARG A 171 -9.69 -21.83 -2.38
CA ARG A 171 -9.90 -23.10 -3.11
C ARG A 171 -11.00 -22.97 -4.14
N ALA A 172 -10.69 -23.11 -5.42
CA ALA A 172 -11.66 -23.06 -6.52
C ALA A 172 -11.38 -24.14 -7.57
N LYS A 173 -12.44 -24.70 -8.15
CA LYS A 173 -12.35 -25.47 -9.40
C LYS A 173 -12.20 -24.52 -10.58
N GLY A 174 -11.55 -24.99 -11.64
CA GLY A 174 -11.21 -24.20 -12.82
C GLY A 174 -9.70 -24.17 -13.04
N LEU A 175 -9.31 -24.27 -14.31
CA LEU A 175 -7.93 -24.24 -14.79
C LEU A 175 -7.80 -23.10 -15.79
N PRO A 176 -6.63 -22.46 -15.91
CA PRO A 176 -6.44 -21.43 -16.92
C PRO A 176 -6.60 -22.02 -18.33
N PRO A 177 -7.03 -21.22 -19.32
CA PRO A 177 -7.48 -19.83 -19.22
C PRO A 177 -8.93 -19.67 -18.71
N GLY A 178 -9.58 -20.78 -18.32
CA GLY A 178 -10.97 -20.82 -17.91
C GLY A 178 -11.26 -20.05 -16.63
N GLY A 179 -12.56 -19.82 -16.41
CA GLY A 179 -13.07 -19.18 -15.20
C GLY A 179 -13.04 -20.09 -13.97
N PHE A 180 -13.23 -19.47 -12.81
CA PHE A 180 -13.38 -20.13 -11.53
C PHE A 180 -14.25 -19.29 -10.59
N GLU A 181 -14.84 -19.94 -9.59
CA GLU A 181 -15.59 -19.29 -8.52
C GLU A 181 -15.37 -20.04 -7.21
N SER A 182 -15.30 -19.30 -6.10
CA SER A 182 -15.17 -19.87 -4.78
C SER A 182 -15.79 -18.99 -3.70
N SER A 183 -16.47 -19.63 -2.75
CA SER A 183 -16.81 -19.10 -1.43
C SER A 183 -15.93 -19.67 -0.32
N ARG A 184 -14.89 -20.44 -0.67
CA ARG A 184 -13.91 -21.04 0.25
C ARG A 184 -12.58 -20.28 0.17
N ILE A 185 -12.58 -19.13 0.82
CA ILE A 185 -11.38 -18.32 1.04
C ILE A 185 -10.69 -18.86 2.30
N LEU A 186 -9.36 -18.89 2.30
CA LEU A 186 -8.57 -19.56 3.34
C LEU A 186 -7.90 -18.56 4.28
N SER A 187 -7.02 -17.70 3.77
CA SER A 187 -6.38 -16.66 4.57
C SER A 187 -5.62 -15.73 3.65
N GLY A 188 -5.29 -14.55 4.16
CA GLY A 188 -4.52 -13.58 3.43
C GLY A 188 -4.24 -12.34 4.26
N ASP A 189 -3.64 -11.39 3.58
CA ASP A 189 -3.28 -10.10 4.13
C ASP A 189 -3.34 -9.03 3.05
N VAL A 190 -3.69 -7.81 3.48
CA VAL A 190 -3.58 -6.60 2.68
C VAL A 190 -2.60 -5.69 3.42
N THR A 191 -1.42 -5.50 2.86
CA THR A 191 -0.37 -4.68 3.47
C THR A 191 -0.25 -3.36 2.73
N THR A 192 -0.15 -2.24 3.44
CA THR A 192 0.02 -0.93 2.82
C THR A 192 1.03 -0.07 3.58
N GLY A 193 2.01 0.45 2.86
CA GLY A 193 3.07 1.29 3.40
C GLY A 193 2.95 2.73 2.93
N ALA A 194 3.22 3.67 3.84
CA ALA A 194 3.30 5.08 3.47
C ALA A 194 4.51 5.29 2.54
N VAL A 195 4.27 5.81 1.34
CA VAL A 195 5.33 6.15 0.40
C VAL A 195 6.00 7.43 0.89
N PRO A 196 7.32 7.42 1.15
CA PRO A 196 8.03 8.63 1.54
C PRO A 196 7.82 9.73 0.51
N GLU A 197 7.56 10.96 0.99
CA GLU A 197 7.51 12.11 0.10
C GLU A 197 8.81 12.18 -0.71
N PRO A 198 8.74 12.36 -2.05
CA PRO A 198 9.93 12.40 -2.87
C PRO A 198 10.93 13.43 -2.35
N SER A 199 12.12 12.96 -1.95
CA SER A 199 13.23 13.82 -1.50
C SER A 199 13.68 14.82 -2.58
N SER A 200 13.19 14.67 -3.81
CA SER A 200 13.34 15.64 -4.90
C SER A 200 12.80 17.02 -4.54
N VAL A 201 11.74 17.14 -3.72
CA VAL A 201 11.25 18.45 -3.25
C VAL A 201 12.27 19.11 -2.34
N LEU A 202 12.81 18.35 -1.38
CA LEU A 202 13.85 18.83 -0.48
C LEU A 202 15.13 19.19 -1.24
N MET A 203 15.59 18.31 -2.14
CA MET A 203 16.78 18.53 -2.96
C MET A 203 16.60 19.72 -3.91
N GLY A 204 15.42 19.87 -4.49
CA GLY A 204 15.07 21.05 -5.30
C GLY A 204 15.14 22.33 -4.47
N GLY A 205 14.56 22.33 -3.26
CA GLY A 205 14.64 23.45 -2.32
C GLY A 205 16.06 23.82 -1.93
N ILE A 206 16.88 22.83 -1.56
CA ILE A 206 18.30 23.02 -1.22
C ILE A 206 19.08 23.55 -2.43
N GLY A 207 18.81 23.04 -3.62
CA GLY A 207 19.43 23.50 -4.86
C GLY A 207 19.16 24.98 -5.15
N VAL A 208 17.91 25.42 -5.03
CA VAL A 208 17.52 26.83 -5.23
C VAL A 208 18.16 27.75 -4.18
N LEU A 209 18.16 27.33 -2.91
CA LEU A 209 18.82 28.09 -1.83
C LEU A 209 20.33 28.21 -2.08
N GLY A 210 20.98 27.12 -2.49
CA GLY A 210 22.40 27.10 -2.84
C GLY A 210 22.74 28.09 -3.95
N LEU A 211 21.94 28.12 -5.02
CA LEU A 211 22.10 29.07 -6.12
C LEU A 211 21.87 30.53 -5.68
N GLY A 212 20.88 30.77 -4.81
CA GLY A 212 20.61 32.10 -4.24
C GLY A 212 21.78 32.64 -3.42
N LEU A 213 22.34 31.80 -2.55
CA LEU A 213 23.51 32.15 -1.74
C LEU A 213 24.76 32.42 -2.62
N LEU A 214 24.97 31.63 -3.69
CA LEU A 214 26.04 31.88 -4.66
C LEU A 214 25.88 33.23 -5.37
N LYS A 215 24.65 33.62 -5.73
CA LYS A 215 24.37 34.92 -6.36
C LYS A 215 24.66 36.09 -5.41
N LEU A 216 24.26 35.99 -4.14
CA LEU A 216 24.53 37.01 -3.13
C LEU A 216 26.05 37.17 -2.91
N ARG A 217 26.79 36.07 -2.84
CA ARG A 217 28.26 36.09 -2.72
C ARG A 217 28.96 36.80 -3.89
N ARG A 218 28.41 36.70 -5.11
CA ARG A 218 28.97 37.39 -6.29
C ARG A 218 28.71 38.89 -6.31
N ARG A 219 27.68 39.40 -5.61
CA ARG A 219 27.35 40.84 -5.56
C ARG A 219 28.14 41.62 -4.51
N GLY A 220 28.67 40.94 -3.49
CA GLY A 220 29.50 41.55 -2.45
C GLY A 220 30.99 41.62 -2.78
N ARG A 221 31.37 41.33 -4.04
CA ARG A 221 32.72 41.49 -4.59
C ARG A 221 32.66 42.48 -5.73
#